data_AF-A0AAW5FMG2-F1
#
_entry.id   AF-A0AAW5FMG2-F1
#
_cell.length_a   1.000
_cell.length_b   1.000
_cell.length_c   1.000
_cell.angle_alpha   90.00
_cell.angle_beta   90.00
_cell.angle_gamma   90.00
#
_symmetry.space_group_name_H-M   'P 1'
#
loop_
_entity.id
_entity.type
_entity.pdbx_description
1 polymer ?
#
loop_
_entity_poly.entity_id
_entity_poly.type
_entity_poly.pdbx_seq_one_letter_code
_entity_poly.pdbx_strand_id
1 'polypeptide(L)'
;MPCWPSHHRPPDEAIDGLPTKISAEAAAAKAGFSTASASRIEADPRPPSQQQEPRGRRRLDPSAVYWNAEIEPILKAAPGIRAIGVLDELRRRHPDLNPNIRRTLERRITAWRALNGPERDVIFRQEHEPGRLGLSDFTDTSALRVTITGTALDH
;
A
#
# COMPACT_ATOMS: atom_id res chain seq x y z
N MET A 1 35.32 11.78 15.64
CA MET A 1 36.25 11.07 14.74
C MET A 1 37.02 10.04 15.55
N PRO A 2 36.91 8.76 15.20
CA PRO A 2 38.04 7.85 15.32
C PRO A 2 38.35 7.15 14.00
N CYS A 3 39.64 7.10 13.75
CA CYS A 3 40.35 6.48 12.64
C CYS A 3 40.23 4.94 12.73
N TRP A 4 39.89 4.26 11.64
CA TRP A 4 40.06 2.81 11.52
C TRP A 4 41.33 2.50 10.71
N PRO A 5 42.17 1.56 11.16
CA PRO A 5 43.47 1.29 10.54
C PRO A 5 43.32 0.50 9.24
N SER A 6 44.06 0.96 8.22
CA SER A 6 44.23 0.31 6.92
C SER A 6 44.55 -1.19 7.06
N HIS A 7 43.55 -2.04 6.81
CA HIS A 7 43.79 -3.46 6.58
C HIS A 7 44.07 -3.68 5.10
N HIS A 8 45.28 -4.15 4.83
CA HIS A 8 45.69 -4.76 3.57
C HIS A 8 44.60 -5.69 3.05
N ARG A 9 44.10 -5.43 1.84
CA ARG A 9 43.32 -6.41 1.06
C ARG A 9 44.28 -7.54 0.66
N PRO A 10 44.08 -8.80 1.10
CA PRO A 10 44.82 -9.92 0.53
C PRO A 10 44.40 -10.11 -0.94
N PRO A 11 45.31 -10.53 -1.83
CA PRO A 11 45.00 -10.73 -3.25
C PRO A 11 44.23 -12.04 -3.45
N ASP A 12 43.18 -11.95 -4.28
CA ASP A 12 42.51 -13.04 -5.00
C ASP A 12 42.57 -14.44 -4.37
N GLU A 13 41.80 -14.66 -3.31
CA GLU A 13 41.20 -15.98 -3.12
C GLU A 13 40.02 -16.10 -4.08
N ALA A 14 40.27 -16.85 -5.17
CA ALA A 14 39.24 -17.35 -6.06
C ALA A 14 38.08 -17.93 -5.25
N ILE A 15 36.92 -17.28 -5.31
CA ILE A 15 35.65 -17.88 -4.85
C ILE A 15 35.30 -18.96 -5.88
N ASP A 16 35.91 -20.12 -5.72
CA ASP A 16 35.56 -21.36 -6.39
C ASP A 16 34.22 -21.84 -5.80
N GLY A 17 33.12 -21.43 -6.41
CA GLY A 17 31.79 -21.67 -5.85
C GLY A 17 30.65 -20.92 -6.52
N LEU A 18 30.64 -20.81 -7.85
CA LEU A 18 29.40 -20.51 -8.57
C LEU A 18 28.40 -21.63 -8.26
N PRO A 19 27.12 -21.34 -7.96
CA PRO A 19 26.15 -22.39 -7.68
C PRO A 19 26.11 -23.32 -8.87
N THR A 20 26.41 -24.59 -8.64
CA THR A 20 26.22 -25.68 -9.58
C THR A 20 24.85 -25.48 -10.20
N LYS A 21 24.75 -25.30 -11.53
CA LYS A 21 23.45 -25.19 -12.21
C LYS A 21 22.66 -26.46 -11.89
N ILE A 22 21.77 -26.37 -10.92
CA ILE A 22 20.89 -27.48 -10.56
C ILE A 22 19.92 -27.65 -11.73
N SER A 23 19.64 -28.89 -12.13
CA SER A 23 18.71 -29.14 -13.25
C SER A 23 17.33 -28.55 -12.96
N ALA A 24 16.60 -28.18 -14.01
CA ALA A 24 15.22 -27.70 -13.90
C ALA A 24 14.36 -28.63 -13.03
N GLU A 25 14.54 -29.94 -13.16
CA GLU A 25 13.85 -30.96 -12.34
C GLU A 25 14.19 -30.86 -10.85
N ALA A 26 15.47 -30.77 -10.50
CA ALA A 26 15.90 -30.66 -9.11
C ALA A 26 15.48 -29.32 -8.50
N ALA A 27 15.53 -28.24 -9.27
CA ALA A 27 15.03 -26.92 -8.87
C ALA A 27 13.50 -26.95 -8.64
N ALA A 28 12.74 -27.59 -9.53
CA ALA A 28 11.29 -27.74 -9.43
C ALA A 28 10.88 -28.53 -8.18
N ALA A 29 11.54 -29.67 -7.94
CA ALA A 29 11.29 -30.51 -6.77
C ALA A 29 11.58 -29.75 -5.47
N LYS A 30 12.68 -28.98 -5.42
CA LYS A 30 13.04 -28.16 -4.25
C LYS A 30 12.08 -27.00 -4.01
N ALA A 31 11.52 -26.42 -5.07
CA ALA A 31 10.59 -25.29 -5.00
C ALA A 31 9.10 -25.70 -4.95
N GLY A 32 8.79 -27.00 -5.03
CA GLY A 32 7.44 -27.54 -4.86
C GLY A 32 6.51 -27.32 -6.06
N PHE A 33 7.04 -27.22 -7.27
CA PHE A 33 6.24 -27.13 -8.50
C PHE A 33 6.63 -28.18 -9.55
N SER A 34 5.78 -28.34 -10.56
CA SER A 34 6.01 -29.35 -11.60
C SER A 34 7.21 -29.03 -12.50
N THR A 35 7.87 -30.07 -12.99
CA THR A 35 8.98 -29.97 -13.96
C THR A 35 8.58 -29.17 -15.20
N ALA A 36 7.35 -29.35 -15.70
CA ALA A 36 6.79 -28.57 -16.79
C ALA A 36 6.68 -27.07 -16.49
N SER A 37 6.44 -26.68 -15.24
CA SER A 37 6.44 -25.26 -14.83
C SER A 37 7.87 -24.70 -14.80
N ALA A 38 8.84 -25.50 -14.35
CA ALA A 38 10.26 -25.14 -14.38
C ALA A 38 10.75 -24.88 -15.81
N SER A 39 10.45 -25.79 -16.74
CA SER A 39 10.82 -25.63 -18.15
C SER A 39 10.18 -24.39 -18.79
N ARG A 40 8.93 -24.04 -18.42
CA ARG A 40 8.30 -22.80 -18.90
C ARG A 40 9.01 -21.54 -18.37
N ILE A 41 9.45 -21.56 -17.12
CA ILE A 41 10.18 -20.44 -16.50
C ILE A 41 11.60 -20.31 -17.09
N GLU A 42 12.29 -21.42 -17.38
CA GLU A 42 13.59 -21.38 -18.06
C GLU A 42 13.48 -20.90 -19.51
N ALA A 43 12.44 -21.32 -20.23
CA ALA A 43 12.21 -20.92 -21.62
C ALA A 43 11.84 -19.43 -21.75
N ASP A 44 11.22 -18.84 -20.73
CA ASP A 44 10.89 -17.42 -20.68
C ASP A 44 11.21 -16.86 -19.28
N PRO A 45 12.38 -16.22 -19.09
CA PRO A 45 12.85 -15.73 -17.80
C PRO A 45 12.15 -14.44 -17.35
N ARG A 46 11.20 -13.92 -18.12
CA ARG A 46 10.44 -12.74 -17.70
C ARG A 46 9.65 -13.06 -16.42
N PRO A 47 9.55 -12.13 -15.46
CA PRO A 47 8.74 -12.36 -14.27
C PRO A 47 7.26 -12.52 -14.67
N PRO A 48 6.44 -13.27 -13.90
CA PRO A 48 5.03 -13.49 -14.19
C PRO A 48 4.22 -12.19 -14.38
N SER A 49 4.63 -11.11 -13.72
CA SER A 49 4.05 -9.77 -13.84
C SER A 49 4.27 -9.11 -15.22
N GLN A 50 5.26 -9.57 -15.98
CA GLN A 50 5.58 -9.12 -17.34
C GLN A 50 5.09 -10.11 -18.41
N GLN A 51 4.63 -11.31 -18.02
CA GLN A 51 4.24 -12.38 -18.95
C GLN A 51 2.73 -12.46 -19.19
N GLN A 52 1.90 -12.04 -18.24
CA GLN A 52 0.45 -12.20 -18.36
C GLN A 52 -0.25 -10.88 -18.64
N GLU A 53 -0.93 -10.81 -19.79
CA GLU A 53 -2.13 -10.00 -19.87
C GLU A 53 -3.09 -10.46 -18.75
N PRO A 54 -3.64 -9.53 -17.96
CA PRO A 54 -4.57 -9.88 -16.90
C PRO A 54 -5.66 -10.77 -17.47
N ARG A 55 -5.90 -11.94 -16.86
CA ARG A 55 -6.98 -12.84 -17.30
C ARG A 55 -8.27 -12.03 -17.43
N GLY A 56 -8.75 -11.94 -18.66
CA GLY A 56 -9.97 -11.23 -18.99
C GLY A 56 -11.14 -11.74 -18.15
N ARG A 57 -12.06 -10.84 -17.83
CA ARG A 57 -13.27 -11.16 -17.08
C ARG A 57 -14.15 -12.11 -17.92
N ARG A 58 -14.27 -13.38 -17.52
CA ARG A 58 -15.08 -14.37 -18.25
C ARG A 58 -16.59 -14.11 -18.23
N ARG A 59 -17.09 -13.35 -17.24
CA ARG A 59 -18.52 -13.06 -17.06
C ARG A 59 -18.77 -11.56 -17.08
N LEU A 60 -19.63 -11.11 -17.99
CA LEU A 60 -20.09 -9.73 -18.05
C LEU A 60 -20.65 -9.25 -16.70
N ASP A 61 -20.51 -7.96 -16.44
CA ASP A 61 -20.97 -7.36 -15.19
C ASP A 61 -22.49 -7.21 -15.18
N PRO A 62 -23.22 -7.90 -14.27
CA PRO A 62 -24.67 -7.76 -14.18
C PRO A 62 -25.11 -6.32 -13.85
N SER A 63 -24.24 -5.51 -13.22
CA SER A 63 -24.52 -4.12 -12.87
C SER A 63 -24.21 -3.13 -13.99
N ALA A 64 -23.50 -3.54 -15.05
CA ALA A 64 -23.06 -2.61 -16.09
C ALA A 64 -24.21 -1.97 -16.86
N VAL A 65 -25.29 -2.73 -17.09
CA VAL A 65 -26.47 -2.27 -17.84
C VAL A 65 -27.12 -1.06 -17.17
N TYR A 66 -27.14 -1.04 -15.83
CA TYR A 66 -27.80 0.01 -15.04
C TYR A 66 -26.85 1.13 -14.60
N TRP A 67 -25.54 1.00 -14.91
CA TRP A 67 -24.51 1.83 -14.28
C TRP A 67 -24.66 3.31 -14.61
N ASN A 68 -24.60 3.66 -15.89
CA ASN A 68 -24.67 5.06 -16.34
C ASN A 68 -26.10 5.62 -16.22
N ALA A 69 -27.11 4.77 -16.44
CA ALA A 69 -28.50 5.19 -16.50
C ALA A 69 -29.11 5.46 -15.12
N GLU A 70 -28.69 4.72 -14.09
CA GLU A 70 -29.38 4.73 -12.79
C GLU A 70 -28.43 4.85 -11.60
N ILE A 71 -27.40 4.01 -11.55
CA ILE A 71 -26.51 3.93 -10.39
C ILE A 71 -25.73 5.22 -10.22
N GLU A 72 -25.07 5.71 -11.28
CA GLU A 72 -24.27 6.93 -11.22
C GLU A 72 -25.11 8.18 -10.89
N PRO A 73 -26.29 8.41 -11.50
CA PRO A 73 -27.19 9.49 -11.08
C PRO A 73 -27.58 9.43 -9.60
N ILE A 74 -27.90 8.25 -9.05
CA ILE A 74 -28.22 8.08 -7.62
C ILE A 74 -27.02 8.47 -6.75
N LEU A 75 -25.81 8.04 -7.13
CA LEU A 75 -24.59 8.35 -6.38
C LEU A 75 -24.23 9.84 -6.44
N LYS A 76 -24.48 10.52 -7.56
CA LYS A 76 -24.26 11.97 -7.70
C LYS A 76 -25.30 12.77 -6.91
N ALA A 77 -26.57 12.37 -6.97
CA ALA A 77 -27.66 13.05 -6.26
C ALA A 77 -27.54 12.89 -4.73
N ALA A 78 -27.04 11.74 -4.26
CA ALA A 78 -26.87 11.45 -2.84
C ALA A 78 -25.49 10.82 -2.57
N PRO A 79 -24.40 11.62 -2.46
CA PRO A 79 -23.04 11.10 -2.27
C PRO A 79 -22.87 10.19 -1.04
N GLY A 80 -23.63 10.46 0.02
CA GLY A 80 -23.63 9.70 1.28
C GLY A 80 -24.48 8.42 1.28
N ILE A 81 -25.18 8.09 0.20
CA ILE A 81 -26.06 6.91 0.16
C ILE A 81 -25.27 5.63 0.43
N ARG A 82 -25.83 4.65 1.14
CA ARG A 82 -25.15 3.35 1.30
C ARG A 82 -25.36 2.50 0.06
N ALA A 83 -24.38 1.65 -0.28
CA ALA A 83 -24.49 0.74 -1.43
C ALA A 83 -25.72 -0.19 -1.34
N ILE A 84 -26.14 -0.56 -0.13
CA ILE A 84 -27.39 -1.31 0.10
C ILE A 84 -28.63 -0.50 -0.31
N GLY A 85 -28.66 0.82 -0.06
CA GLY A 85 -29.77 1.67 -0.49
C GLY A 85 -29.86 1.79 -2.02
N VAL A 86 -28.72 1.81 -2.70
CA VAL A 86 -28.68 1.72 -4.17
C VAL A 86 -29.18 0.35 -4.66
N LEU A 87 -28.83 -0.74 -3.97
CA LEU A 87 -29.31 -2.08 -4.30
C LEU A 87 -30.83 -2.20 -4.13
N ASP A 88 -31.37 -1.68 -3.03
CA ASP A 88 -32.80 -1.73 -2.74
C ASP A 88 -33.58 -0.92 -3.78
N GLU A 89 -33.07 0.25 -4.16
CA GLU A 89 -33.63 1.07 -5.23
C GLU A 89 -33.61 0.36 -6.59
N LEU A 90 -32.51 -0.31 -6.93
CA LEU A 90 -32.42 -1.11 -8.16
C LEU A 90 -33.40 -2.29 -8.15
N ARG A 91 -33.56 -2.99 -7.02
CA ARG A 91 -34.53 -4.09 -6.87
C ARG A 91 -35.98 -3.61 -6.98
N ARG A 92 -36.26 -2.40 -6.50
CA ARG A 92 -37.58 -1.78 -6.59
C ARG A 92 -37.95 -1.43 -8.03
N ARG A 93 -36.98 -1.01 -8.85
CA ARG A 93 -37.19 -0.68 -10.27
C ARG A 93 -37.11 -1.91 -11.18
N HIS A 94 -36.28 -2.89 -10.82
CA HIS A 94 -36.02 -4.10 -11.60
C HIS A 94 -36.21 -5.34 -10.71
N PRO A 95 -37.43 -5.89 -10.65
CA PRO A 95 -37.72 -7.08 -9.84
C PRO A 95 -36.91 -8.31 -10.28
N ASP A 96 -36.58 -8.39 -11.57
CA ASP A 96 -35.85 -9.51 -12.18
C ASP A 96 -34.32 -9.41 -11.99
N LEU A 97 -33.85 -8.43 -11.21
CA LEU A 97 -32.44 -8.22 -10.97
C LEU A 97 -31.80 -9.44 -10.31
N ASN A 98 -30.63 -9.85 -10.84
CA ASN A 98 -29.90 -10.99 -10.30
C ASN A 98 -29.65 -10.83 -8.79
N PRO A 99 -30.07 -11.78 -7.93
CA PRO A 99 -29.99 -11.62 -6.48
C PRO A 99 -28.56 -11.54 -5.95
N ASN A 100 -27.58 -12.07 -6.71
CA ASN A 100 -26.17 -12.15 -6.33
C ASN A 100 -25.33 -10.95 -6.82
N ILE A 101 -25.96 -9.85 -7.23
CA ILE A 101 -25.28 -8.63 -7.69
C ILE A 101 -24.63 -7.83 -6.55
N ARG A 102 -25.08 -7.98 -5.30
CA ARG A 102 -24.70 -7.14 -4.15
C ARG A 102 -23.20 -6.87 -4.05
N ARG A 103 -22.38 -7.92 -3.97
CA ARG A 103 -20.90 -7.79 -3.84
C ARG A 103 -20.28 -7.05 -5.03
N THR A 104 -20.79 -7.31 -6.24
CA THR A 104 -20.32 -6.65 -7.47
C THR A 104 -20.64 -5.16 -7.43
N LEU A 105 -21.88 -4.81 -7.04
CA LEU A 105 -22.34 -3.44 -6.91
C LEU A 105 -21.54 -2.68 -5.84
N GLU A 106 -21.41 -3.23 -4.64
CA GLU A 106 -20.64 -2.63 -3.54
C GLU A 106 -19.20 -2.34 -3.96
N ARG A 107 -18.51 -3.32 -4.54
CA ARG A 107 -17.12 -3.14 -5.02
C ARG A 107 -17.03 -2.00 -6.05
N ARG A 108 -17.97 -1.96 -6.98
CA ARG A 108 -17.96 -0.99 -8.09
C ARG A 108 -18.29 0.42 -7.60
N ILE A 109 -19.22 0.56 -6.65
CA ILE A 109 -19.52 1.83 -5.95
C ILE A 109 -18.31 2.32 -5.17
N THR A 110 -17.63 1.43 -4.43
CA THR A 110 -16.40 1.79 -3.70
C THR A 110 -15.30 2.30 -4.64
N ALA A 111 -15.08 1.62 -5.76
CA ALA A 111 -14.13 2.05 -6.78
C ALA A 111 -14.52 3.42 -7.38
N TRP A 112 -15.80 3.60 -7.72
CA TRP A 112 -16.29 4.88 -8.24
C TRP A 112 -16.12 6.02 -7.24
N ARG A 113 -16.39 5.78 -5.95
CA ARG A 113 -16.19 6.76 -4.88
C ARG A 113 -14.72 7.11 -4.64
N ALA A 114 -13.81 6.18 -4.86
CA ALA A 114 -12.39 6.47 -4.78
C ALA A 114 -11.94 7.44 -5.89
N LEU A 115 -12.63 7.45 -7.04
CA LEU A 115 -12.31 8.29 -8.19
C LEU A 115 -13.13 9.60 -8.26
N ASN A 116 -14.37 9.59 -7.75
CA ASN A 116 -15.34 10.69 -7.89
C ASN A 116 -15.84 11.22 -6.53
N GLY A 117 -15.35 10.66 -5.43
CA GLY A 117 -15.71 11.12 -4.10
C GLY A 117 -15.11 12.50 -3.80
N PRO A 118 -15.64 13.21 -2.80
CA PRO A 118 -15.01 14.43 -2.30
C PRO A 118 -13.58 14.13 -1.86
N GLU A 119 -12.69 15.10 -2.00
CA GLU A 119 -11.32 15.01 -1.51
C GLU A 119 -11.34 14.55 -0.06
N ARG A 120 -10.57 13.50 0.24
CA ARG A 120 -10.38 13.03 1.60
C ARG A 120 -9.10 13.64 2.13
N ASP A 121 -9.18 14.27 3.29
CA ASP A 121 -7.99 14.72 4.01
C ASP A 121 -7.10 13.50 4.30
N VAL A 122 -5.93 13.47 3.66
CA VAL A 122 -4.91 12.46 3.93
C VAL A 122 -4.11 12.96 5.13
N ILE A 123 -4.39 12.39 6.30
CA ILE A 123 -3.65 12.71 7.53
C ILE A 123 -2.40 11.82 7.58
N PHE A 124 -1.24 12.42 7.34
CA PHE A 124 0.04 11.81 7.66
C PHE A 124 0.32 11.99 9.14
N ARG A 125 0.36 10.88 9.89
CA ARG A 125 0.77 10.93 11.29
C ARG A 125 2.26 11.22 11.34
N GLN A 126 2.64 12.37 11.91
CA GLN A 126 4.04 12.62 12.25
C GLN A 126 4.35 11.87 13.55
N GLU A 127 5.25 10.90 13.50
CA GLU A 127 5.82 10.29 14.70
C GLU A 127 6.98 11.17 15.18
N HIS A 128 6.78 11.86 16.30
CA HIS A 128 7.81 12.66 16.97
C HIS A 128 8.44 11.83 18.07
N GLU A 129 9.52 11.12 17.73
CA GLU A 129 10.31 10.37 18.71
C GLU A 129 10.83 11.31 19.82
N PRO A 130 10.58 11.01 21.10
CA PRO A 130 11.09 11.79 22.22
C PRO A 130 12.60 11.99 22.12
N GLY A 131 13.06 13.23 22.25
CA GLY A 131 14.49 13.58 22.20
C GLY A 131 15.09 13.74 20.80
N ARG A 132 14.32 13.51 19.71
CA ARG A 132 14.79 13.77 18.34
C ARG A 132 14.71 15.24 17.92
N LEU A 133 13.76 15.97 18.50
CA LEU A 133 13.59 17.41 18.36
C LEU A 133 13.48 18.01 19.75
N GLY A 134 14.26 19.04 20.03
CA GLY A 134 14.23 19.78 21.29
C GLY A 134 14.13 21.28 21.00
N LEU A 135 13.18 21.95 21.63
CA LEU A 135 13.11 23.41 21.68
C LEU A 135 13.92 23.85 22.89
N SER A 136 14.88 24.75 22.67
CA SER A 136 15.67 25.37 23.73
C SER A 136 15.41 26.87 23.69
N ASP A 137 14.55 27.33 24.58
CA ASP A 137 14.33 28.76 24.79
C ASP A 137 15.06 29.21 26.05
N PHE A 138 15.73 30.35 25.97
CA PHE A 138 16.34 31.01 27.12
C PHE A 138 15.35 32.02 27.70
N THR A 139 15.22 32.03 29.03
CA THR A 139 14.40 33.01 29.74
C THR A 139 15.32 33.96 30.50
N ASP A 140 15.18 35.27 30.28
CA ASP A 140 15.84 36.30 31.07
C ASP A 140 15.14 36.41 32.44
N THR A 141 15.87 36.08 33.49
CA THR A 141 15.38 36.08 34.87
C THR A 141 15.91 37.26 35.70
N SER A 142 16.55 38.25 35.08
CA SER A 142 17.11 39.42 35.76
C SER A 142 16.06 40.17 36.62
N ALA A 143 14.81 40.20 36.16
CA ALA A 143 13.70 40.81 36.88
C ALA A 143 13.27 40.05 38.15
N LEU A 144 13.62 38.77 38.30
CA LEU A 144 13.25 37.94 39.45
C LEU A 144 14.11 38.21 40.70
N ARG A 145 15.23 38.94 40.55
CA ARG A 145 16.12 39.37 41.65
C ARG A 145 16.46 38.24 42.63
N VAL A 146 16.85 37.10 42.09
CA VAL A 146 17.17 35.92 42.88
C VAL A 146 18.37 36.22 43.79
N THR A 147 18.23 35.92 45.07
CA THR A 147 19.32 36.07 46.06
C THR A 147 19.70 34.71 46.61
N ILE A 148 20.99 34.38 46.64
CA ILE A 148 21.52 33.22 47.35
C ILE A 148 22.24 33.72 48.60
N THR A 149 21.85 33.22 49.78
CA THR A 149 22.40 33.64 51.08
C THR A 149 22.35 35.16 51.32
N GLY A 150 21.37 35.84 50.75
CA GLY A 150 21.17 37.29 50.88
C GLY A 150 21.96 38.15 49.89
N THR A 151 22.81 37.54 49.06
CA THR A 151 23.54 38.24 47.97
C THR A 151 22.78 38.05 46.66
N ALA A 152 22.57 39.14 45.92
CA ALA A 152 21.96 39.08 44.58
C ALA A 152 22.85 38.28 43.63
N LEU A 153 22.24 37.35 42.90
CA LEU A 153 22.90 36.59 41.86
C LEU A 153 22.60 37.24 40.51
N ASP A 154 23.65 37.58 39.77
CA ASP A 154 23.55 38.21 38.46
C ASP A 154 23.38 37.13 37.38
N HIS A 155 22.42 37.33 36.47
CA HIS A 155 22.00 36.34 35.47
C HIS A 155 21.65 37.02 34.15
#